data_AF-A0A1G0A7S2-F1
#
_entry.id   AF-A0A1G0A7S2-F1
#
_cell.length_a   1.000
_cell.length_b   1.000
_cell.length_c   1.000
_cell.angle_alpha   90.00
_cell.angle_beta   90.00
_cell.angle_gamma   90.00
#
_symmetry.space_group_name_H-M   'P 1'
#
loop_
_entity.id
_entity.type
_entity.pdbx_description
1 polymer ?
#
loop_
_entity_poly.entity_id
_entity_poly.type
_entity_poly.pdbx_seq_one_letter_code
_entity_poly.pdbx_strand_id
1 'polypeptide(L)'
;MFVHVDYVAGERGNSTPGAIVRARTPNREEASREITPPVITSDSGGDPFKLWPAQTRTLGSKGVHPIKPIEEFWKLTTKPETADTRLSDLPIVIISRPTLQKFFRELREAIGPDVDRLLYRCGIETGQGFVATMVEWTGSKDPMDIVEGLGDIYALCGWFATESMQVDPVTHQARIRLSRSLETYGIEGRFDAPACHFLRGYFAGFFRSLFWSDEVECQETSCRGKGDKVCEFVVTNSAGP
;
A
#
# COMPACT_ATOMS: atom_id res chain seq x y z
N MET A 1 16.51 -4.95 6.75
CA MET A 1 17.68 -4.15 6.32
C MET A 1 17.10 -2.92 5.65
N PHE A 2 16.87 -1.86 6.41
CA PHE A 2 16.40 -0.58 5.87
C PHE A 2 17.63 0.18 5.40
N VAL A 3 17.68 0.54 4.12
CA VAL A 3 18.71 1.43 3.59
C VAL A 3 18.14 2.85 3.72
N HIS A 4 18.56 3.58 4.75
CA HIS A 4 18.41 5.04 4.74
C HIS A 4 19.41 5.58 3.72
N VAL A 5 18.90 6.26 2.70
CA VAL A 5 19.70 7.00 1.72
C VAL A 5 19.62 8.47 2.12
N ASP A 6 20.60 8.96 2.86
CA ASP A 6 20.73 10.39 3.09
C ASP A 6 21.28 11.06 1.82
N TYR A 7 20.45 11.90 1.20
CA TYR A 7 20.84 12.70 0.05
C TYR A 7 21.52 13.98 0.54
N VAL A 8 22.85 13.99 0.55
CA VAL A 8 23.62 15.23 0.75
C VAL A 8 23.82 15.90 -0.60
N ALA A 9 23.25 17.10 -0.76
CA ALA A 9 23.42 17.93 -1.95
C ALA A 9 24.92 18.21 -2.19
N GLY A 10 25.45 17.74 -3.32
CA GLY A 10 26.83 18.01 -3.72
C GLY A 10 26.96 19.34 -4.44
N GLU A 11 27.79 20.24 -3.91
CA GLU A 11 28.48 21.23 -4.73
C GLU A 11 29.70 20.59 -5.41
N ARG A 12 29.94 21.06 -6.64
CA ARG A 12 30.83 20.49 -7.67
C ARG A 12 32.26 20.21 -7.18
N GLY A 13 32.77 19.02 -7.50
CA GLY A 13 34.20 18.71 -7.40
C GLY A 13 34.54 17.33 -7.96
N ASN A 14 35.54 17.29 -8.82
CA ASN A 14 35.93 16.19 -9.69
C ASN A 14 36.55 14.99 -8.93
N SER A 15 36.40 13.78 -9.51
CA SER A 15 37.12 12.51 -9.24
C SER A 15 36.77 11.63 -8.01
N THR A 16 36.22 10.44 -8.29
CA THR A 16 36.34 9.19 -7.50
C THR A 16 37.80 8.71 -7.44
N PRO A 17 38.26 7.92 -6.44
CA PRO A 17 37.56 6.72 -5.93
C PRO A 17 37.69 6.35 -4.43
N GLY A 18 36.66 5.65 -3.92
CA GLY A 18 36.79 4.56 -2.94
C GLY A 18 36.62 4.90 -1.45
N ALA A 19 35.44 4.62 -0.86
CA ALA A 19 35.26 4.53 0.59
C ALA A 19 34.60 3.19 0.97
N ILE A 20 35.32 2.39 1.77
CA ILE A 20 34.86 1.15 2.38
C ILE A 20 34.02 1.54 3.61
N VAL A 21 32.74 1.15 3.66
CA VAL A 21 31.86 1.39 4.82
C VAL A 21 31.67 0.09 5.61
N ARG A 22 32.08 0.08 6.89
CA ARG A 22 31.77 -0.99 7.84
C ARG A 22 30.48 -0.67 8.59
N ALA A 23 29.49 -1.55 8.51
CA ALA A 23 28.24 -1.46 9.26
C ALA A 23 28.44 -1.79 10.75
N ARG A 24 27.72 -1.09 11.63
CA ARG A 24 27.63 -1.38 13.08
C ARG A 24 26.16 -1.67 13.42
N THR A 25 25.92 -2.80 14.08
CA THR A 25 24.57 -3.23 14.52
C THR A 25 24.12 -2.47 15.77
N PRO A 26 22.87 -1.97 15.86
CA PRO A 26 22.34 -1.39 17.09
C PRO A 26 22.06 -2.46 18.16
N ASN A 27 22.16 -2.08 19.44
CA ASN A 27 21.97 -2.96 20.59
C ASN A 27 20.47 -3.19 20.89
N ARG A 28 20.14 -4.36 21.46
CA ARG A 28 18.79 -4.90 21.70
C ARG A 28 17.90 -4.06 22.64
N GLU A 29 18.44 -3.09 23.37
CA GLU A 29 17.70 -2.32 24.40
C GLU A 29 17.00 -1.05 23.88
N GLU A 30 17.34 -0.53 22.69
CA GLU A 30 16.65 0.64 22.12
C GLU A 30 15.33 0.28 21.38
N ALA A 31 15.08 -1.02 21.17
CA ALA A 31 13.94 -1.52 20.40
C ALA A 31 12.65 -1.72 21.24
N SER A 32 12.66 -1.41 22.54
CA SER A 32 11.58 -1.78 23.48
C SER A 32 10.78 -0.60 24.05
N ARG A 33 10.73 0.56 23.38
CA ARG A 33 9.74 1.59 23.73
C ARG A 33 8.40 1.23 23.10
N GLU A 34 7.49 0.70 23.92
CA GLU A 34 6.09 0.42 23.57
C GLU A 34 5.41 1.68 23.01
N ILE A 35 5.01 1.62 21.74
CA ILE A 35 4.04 2.56 21.18
C ILE A 35 2.69 1.86 21.28
N THR A 36 1.95 2.12 22.34
CA THR A 36 0.52 1.80 22.39
C THR A 36 -0.22 2.68 21.38
N PRO A 37 -0.95 2.11 20.39
CA PRO A 37 -1.75 2.92 19.49
C PRO A 37 -2.86 3.62 20.28
N PRO A 38 -3.17 4.90 19.99
CA PRO A 38 -4.27 5.58 20.65
C PRO A 38 -5.59 4.89 20.30
N VAL A 39 -6.33 4.46 21.33
CA VAL A 39 -7.72 4.03 21.20
C VAL A 39 -8.57 5.28 21.03
N ILE A 40 -8.96 5.59 19.80
CA ILE A 40 -9.96 6.63 19.54
C ILE A 40 -11.34 6.01 19.78
N THR A 41 -11.92 6.28 20.95
CA THR A 41 -13.31 5.93 21.27
C THR A 41 -14.25 6.80 20.44
N SER A 42 -15.15 6.16 19.69
CA SER A 42 -16.15 6.82 18.85
C SER A 42 -17.28 7.43 19.69
N ASP A 43 -17.05 8.60 20.29
CA ASP A 43 -18.12 9.39 20.92
C ASP A 43 -18.25 10.76 20.26
N SER A 44 -18.91 10.78 19.10
CA SER A 44 -19.81 11.84 18.63
C SER A 44 -20.32 11.47 17.22
N GLY A 45 -21.60 11.16 17.14
CA GLY A 45 -22.28 10.66 15.94
C GLY A 45 -22.41 11.69 14.81
N GLY A 46 -21.36 11.83 14.01
CA GLY A 46 -21.38 12.45 12.68
C GLY A 46 -20.31 11.81 11.81
N ASP A 47 -20.67 11.38 10.59
CA ASP A 47 -19.70 10.93 9.59
C ASP A 47 -18.79 12.12 9.22
N PRO A 48 -17.49 12.12 9.58
CA PRO A 48 -16.60 13.26 9.33
C PRO A 48 -16.42 13.55 7.83
N PHE A 49 -16.91 12.68 6.96
CA PHE A 49 -16.86 12.81 5.50
C PHE A 49 -18.11 13.47 4.91
N LYS A 50 -19.15 13.74 5.69
CA LYS A 50 -20.32 14.53 5.25
C LYS A 50 -20.04 16.04 5.07
N LEU A 51 -18.91 16.52 5.57
CA LEU A 51 -18.53 17.94 5.55
C LEU A 51 -17.38 18.26 4.58
N TRP A 52 -16.97 17.31 3.71
CA TRP A 52 -15.87 17.55 2.78
C TRP A 52 -16.26 18.58 1.70
N PRO A 53 -15.45 19.63 1.44
CA PRO A 53 -15.71 20.57 0.36
C PRO A 53 -15.67 19.87 -1.00
N ALA A 54 -16.40 20.39 -1.98
CA ALA A 54 -16.65 19.81 -3.32
C ALA A 54 -15.41 19.59 -4.24
N GLN A 55 -14.19 19.52 -3.70
CA GLN A 55 -12.95 19.16 -4.41
C GLN A 55 -12.61 17.67 -4.33
N THR A 56 -13.47 16.83 -3.74
CA THR A 56 -13.41 15.36 -3.90
C THR A 56 -13.53 14.99 -5.37
N ARG A 57 -12.42 14.61 -6.01
CA ARG A 57 -12.49 13.84 -7.25
C ARG A 57 -13.06 12.47 -6.91
N THR A 58 -14.35 12.30 -7.18
CA THR A 58 -15.00 11.00 -7.14
C THR A 58 -14.57 10.26 -8.39
N LEU A 59 -13.56 9.40 -8.29
CA LEU A 59 -13.09 8.63 -9.43
C LEU A 59 -14.14 7.59 -9.82
N GLY A 60 -14.87 7.90 -10.89
CA GLY A 60 -15.91 7.07 -11.50
C GLY A 60 -16.11 7.35 -13.00
N SER A 61 -15.20 8.09 -13.65
CA SER A 61 -15.34 8.42 -15.07
C SER A 61 -14.01 8.34 -15.79
N LYS A 62 -13.98 7.49 -16.81
CA LYS A 62 -12.95 7.40 -17.86
C LYS A 62 -12.50 8.80 -18.31
N GLY A 63 -11.29 9.20 -17.94
CA GLY A 63 -10.55 10.35 -18.49
C GLY A 63 -9.07 9.97 -18.36
N VAL A 64 -8.40 9.53 -19.42
CA VAL A 64 -7.70 10.30 -20.47
C VAL A 64 -6.61 11.23 -19.91
N HIS A 65 -5.45 10.66 -19.54
CA HIS A 65 -4.09 11.23 -19.62
C HIS A 65 -3.04 10.08 -19.62
N PRO A 66 -1.80 10.29 -20.10
CA PRO A 66 -1.06 9.37 -20.95
C PRO A 66 -0.24 8.35 -20.16
N ILE A 67 -0.89 7.62 -19.26
CA ILE A 67 -0.35 6.31 -18.90
C ILE A 67 -0.47 5.51 -20.18
N LYS A 68 0.63 4.88 -20.61
CA LYS A 68 0.55 3.88 -21.68
C LYS A 68 -0.68 3.01 -21.40
N PRO A 69 -1.52 2.71 -22.41
CA PRO A 69 -2.71 1.89 -22.23
C PRO A 69 -2.37 0.71 -21.31
N ILE A 70 -3.25 0.37 -20.36
CA ILE A 70 -2.96 -0.72 -19.42
C ILE A 70 -2.56 -2.01 -20.14
N GLU A 71 -3.01 -2.18 -21.39
CA GLU A 71 -2.63 -3.23 -22.33
C GLU A 71 -1.14 -3.22 -22.73
N GLU A 72 -0.49 -2.06 -22.79
CA GLU A 72 0.96 -1.91 -22.96
C GLU A 72 1.72 -2.21 -21.65
N PHE A 73 1.10 -1.97 -20.50
CA PHE A 73 1.64 -2.31 -19.17
C PHE A 73 1.55 -3.83 -18.90
N TRP A 74 0.55 -4.52 -19.46
CA TRP A 74 0.17 -5.88 -19.07
C TRP A 74 0.65 -6.97 -20.03
N LYS A 75 1.93 -6.93 -20.41
CA LYS A 75 2.53 -8.00 -21.20
C LYS A 75 3.11 -9.09 -20.31
N LEU A 76 2.31 -10.12 -20.03
CA LEU A 76 2.81 -11.32 -19.37
C LEU A 76 3.73 -12.09 -20.33
N THR A 77 4.98 -12.30 -19.93
CA THR A 77 5.95 -13.13 -20.65
C THR A 77 6.49 -14.21 -19.74
N THR A 78 6.71 -15.41 -20.30
CA THR A 78 7.20 -16.56 -19.54
C THR A 78 8.25 -17.30 -20.35
N LYS A 79 9.39 -17.57 -19.72
CA LYS A 79 10.47 -18.45 -20.20
C LYS A 79 10.58 -19.65 -19.26
N PRO A 80 9.88 -20.76 -19.56
CA PRO A 80 9.82 -21.92 -18.66
C PRO A 80 11.19 -22.53 -18.35
N GLU A 81 12.12 -22.51 -19.31
CA GLU A 81 13.46 -23.06 -19.23
C GLU A 81 14.34 -22.40 -18.16
N THR A 82 14.08 -21.13 -17.83
CA THR A 82 14.80 -20.36 -16.80
C THR A 82 13.92 -19.98 -15.62
N ALA A 83 12.68 -20.47 -15.55
CA ALA A 83 11.68 -20.05 -14.57
C ALA A 83 11.49 -18.51 -14.50
N ASP A 84 11.59 -17.84 -15.64
CA ASP A 84 11.53 -16.38 -15.73
C ASP A 84 10.15 -15.94 -16.21
N THR A 85 9.28 -15.55 -15.27
CA THR A 85 7.96 -14.97 -15.55
C THR A 85 8.00 -13.48 -15.24
N ARG A 86 7.58 -12.66 -16.20
CA ARG A 86 7.60 -11.20 -16.05
C ARG A 86 6.28 -10.59 -16.48
N LEU A 87 5.84 -9.59 -15.73
CA LEU A 87 4.82 -8.64 -16.17
C LEU A 87 5.57 -7.42 -16.71
N SER A 88 5.61 -7.29 -18.04
CA SER A 88 6.56 -6.39 -18.71
C SER A 88 8.00 -6.71 -18.28
N ASP A 89 8.70 -5.79 -17.63
CA ASP A 89 10.07 -5.98 -17.12
C ASP A 89 10.11 -6.43 -15.65
N LEU A 90 8.99 -6.34 -14.91
CA LEU A 90 8.91 -6.75 -13.51
C LEU A 90 8.89 -8.27 -13.38
N PRO A 91 9.87 -8.89 -12.70
CA PRO A 91 9.82 -10.30 -12.37
C PRO A 91 8.68 -10.57 -11.40
N ILE A 92 7.87 -11.59 -11.69
CA ILE A 92 6.72 -11.95 -10.85
C ILE A 92 6.68 -13.45 -10.58
N VAL A 93 5.96 -13.81 -9.51
CA VAL A 93 5.56 -15.18 -9.22
C VAL A 93 4.03 -15.24 -9.22
N ILE A 94 3.47 -16.18 -10.00
CA ILE A 94 2.02 -16.42 -10.03
C ILE A 94 1.69 -17.43 -8.92
N ILE A 95 0.88 -17.02 -7.95
CA ILE A 95 0.44 -17.85 -6.83
C ILE A 95 -1.08 -17.97 -6.86
N SER A 96 -1.60 -19.19 -6.70
CA SER A 96 -3.05 -19.40 -6.62
C SER A 96 -3.64 -18.78 -5.36
N ARG A 97 -4.88 -18.28 -5.42
CA ARG A 97 -5.57 -17.72 -4.25
C ARG A 97 -5.62 -18.70 -3.06
N PRO A 98 -5.96 -20.00 -3.24
CA PRO A 98 -5.93 -20.96 -2.14
C PRO A 98 -4.54 -21.12 -1.50
N THR A 99 -3.47 -21.08 -2.30
CA THR A 99 -2.09 -21.14 -1.77
C THR A 99 -1.79 -19.90 -0.93
N LEU A 100 -2.11 -18.70 -1.42
CA LEU A 100 -1.91 -17.45 -0.69
C LEU A 100 -2.71 -17.40 0.61
N GLN A 101 -3.97 -17.83 0.57
CA GLN A 101 -4.83 -17.92 1.77
C GLN A 101 -4.27 -18.89 2.81
N LYS A 102 -3.70 -20.03 2.38
CA LYS A 102 -3.00 -20.94 3.29
C LYS A 102 -1.83 -20.23 3.96
N PHE A 103 -0.99 -19.51 3.23
CA PHE A 103 0.10 -18.74 3.85
C PHE A 103 -0.39 -17.77 4.91
N PHE A 104 -1.42 -16.96 4.62
CA PHE A 104 -1.97 -16.05 5.61
C PHE A 104 -2.52 -16.75 6.85
N ARG A 105 -3.21 -17.89 6.67
CA ARG A 105 -3.71 -18.66 7.81
C ARG A 105 -2.57 -19.23 8.64
N GLU A 106 -1.61 -19.92 8.04
CA GLU A 106 -0.48 -20.52 8.77
C GLU A 106 0.36 -19.45 9.47
N LEU A 107 0.57 -18.27 8.85
CA LEU A 107 1.25 -17.14 9.49
C LEU A 107 0.50 -16.65 10.74
N ARG A 108 -0.82 -16.50 10.65
CA ARG A 108 -1.65 -16.09 11.79
C ARG A 108 -1.64 -17.13 12.90
N GLU A 109 -1.71 -18.41 12.57
CA GLU A 109 -1.65 -19.52 13.53
C GLU A 109 -0.29 -19.61 14.24
N ALA A 110 0.81 -19.44 13.49
CA ALA A 110 2.16 -19.58 14.03
C ALA A 110 2.63 -18.37 14.85
N ILE A 111 2.27 -17.15 14.43
CA ILE A 111 2.74 -15.90 15.04
C ILE A 111 1.74 -15.35 16.06
N GLY A 112 0.45 -15.64 15.89
CA GLY A 112 -0.60 -15.06 16.71
C GLY A 112 -0.79 -13.55 16.43
N PRO A 113 -1.24 -12.75 17.41
CA PRO A 113 -1.62 -11.34 17.21
C PRO A 113 -0.53 -10.44 16.62
N ASP A 114 0.75 -10.78 16.79
CA ASP A 114 1.87 -9.99 16.26
C ASP A 114 1.98 -10.02 14.72
N VAL A 115 1.30 -10.97 14.07
CA VAL A 115 1.27 -11.11 12.60
C VAL A 115 0.71 -9.86 11.93
N ASP A 116 -0.20 -9.14 12.57
CA ASP A 116 -0.87 -7.97 12.01
C ASP A 116 0.13 -6.82 11.80
N ARG A 117 1.04 -6.65 12.76
CA ARG A 117 2.15 -5.67 12.66
C ARG A 117 3.14 -6.08 11.58
N LEU A 118 3.42 -7.38 11.44
CA LEU A 118 4.30 -7.89 10.39
C LEU A 118 3.70 -7.60 9.00
N LEU A 119 2.45 -8.00 8.78
CA LEU A 119 1.73 -7.79 7.53
C LEU A 119 1.62 -6.30 7.19
N TYR A 120 1.34 -5.45 8.17
CA TYR A 120 1.31 -3.99 7.98
C TYR A 120 2.65 -3.43 7.49
N ARG A 121 3.77 -3.86 8.10
CA ARG A 121 5.10 -3.42 7.66
C ARG A 121 5.45 -3.92 6.25
N CYS A 122 5.16 -5.20 5.96
CA CYS A 122 5.33 -5.74 4.61
C CYS A 122 4.50 -4.95 3.60
N GLY A 123 3.28 -4.56 3.97
CA GLY A 123 2.42 -3.71 3.18
C GLY A 123 3.07 -2.36 2.89
N ILE A 124 3.56 -1.64 3.90
CA ILE A 124 4.21 -0.33 3.73
C ILE A 124 5.33 -0.40 2.69
N GLU A 125 6.27 -1.33 2.88
CA GLU A 125 7.42 -1.49 1.97
C GLU A 125 6.95 -1.82 0.55
N THR A 126 5.91 -2.65 0.41
CA THR A 126 5.35 -3.03 -0.89
C THR A 126 4.63 -1.85 -1.58
N GLY A 127 3.89 -1.04 -0.82
CA GLY A 127 3.18 0.13 -1.33
C GLY A 127 4.12 1.21 -1.84
N GLN A 128 5.18 1.49 -1.09
CA GLN A 128 6.22 2.46 -1.49
C GLN A 128 6.98 1.96 -2.73
N GLY A 129 7.38 0.69 -2.73
CA GLY A 129 8.05 0.07 -3.88
C GLY A 129 7.21 0.12 -5.15
N PHE A 130 5.89 -0.09 -5.04
CA PHE A 130 4.98 0.03 -6.17
C PHE A 130 4.97 1.43 -6.78
N VAL A 131 4.89 2.48 -5.96
CA VAL A 131 4.93 3.87 -6.48
C VAL A 131 6.25 4.13 -7.20
N ALA A 132 7.38 3.70 -6.65
CA ALA A 132 8.68 3.84 -7.30
C ALA A 132 8.71 3.15 -8.67
N THR A 133 8.23 1.91 -8.78
CA THR A 133 8.12 1.19 -10.05
C THR A 133 7.19 1.88 -11.04
N MET A 134 6.04 2.38 -10.58
CA MET A 134 5.10 3.08 -11.47
C MET A 134 5.67 4.41 -11.97
N VAL A 135 6.38 5.19 -11.14
CA VAL A 135 7.04 6.44 -11.57
C VAL A 135 8.09 6.15 -12.64
N GLU A 136 8.97 5.17 -12.41
CA GLU A 136 10.02 4.81 -13.37
C GLU A 136 9.44 4.38 -14.72
N TRP A 137 8.36 3.59 -14.70
CA TRP A 137 7.77 3.04 -15.91
C TRP A 137 6.86 3.99 -16.68
N THR A 138 6.04 4.77 -15.97
CA THR A 138 5.13 5.73 -16.59
C THR A 138 5.84 7.00 -17.00
N GLY A 139 6.97 7.32 -16.36
CA GLY A 139 7.60 8.64 -16.45
C GLY A 139 6.70 9.76 -15.93
N SER A 140 5.60 9.42 -15.23
CA SER A 140 4.67 10.42 -14.72
C SER A 140 5.34 11.29 -13.68
N LYS A 141 5.07 12.59 -13.79
CA LYS A 141 5.49 13.61 -12.83
C LYS A 141 4.35 14.00 -11.90
N ASP A 142 3.14 13.51 -12.16
CA ASP A 142 1.96 13.72 -11.32
C ASP A 142 1.61 12.41 -10.61
N PRO A 143 1.83 12.32 -9.28
CA PRO A 143 1.45 11.15 -8.51
C PRO A 143 -0.04 10.76 -8.67
N MET A 144 -0.91 11.70 -9.03
CA MET A 144 -2.33 11.42 -9.25
C MET A 144 -2.59 10.54 -10.47
N ASP A 145 -1.73 10.56 -11.50
CA ASP A 145 -1.85 9.63 -12.62
C ASP A 145 -1.79 8.17 -12.13
N ILE A 146 -0.91 7.90 -11.16
CA ILE A 146 -0.74 6.55 -10.57
C ILE A 146 -2.01 6.11 -9.83
N VAL A 147 -2.70 7.05 -9.16
CA VAL A 147 -3.96 6.79 -8.46
C VAL A 147 -5.06 6.39 -9.43
N GLU A 148 -5.17 7.09 -10.56
CA GLU A 148 -6.25 6.86 -11.55
C GLU A 148 -6.17 5.46 -12.18
N GLY A 149 -4.96 4.94 -12.42
CA GLY A 149 -4.75 3.58 -12.94
C GLY A 149 -4.79 2.47 -11.89
N LEU A 150 -4.70 2.81 -10.60
CA LEU A 150 -4.49 1.84 -9.51
C LEU A 150 -5.60 0.79 -9.43
N GLY A 151 -6.86 1.24 -9.51
CA GLY A 151 -8.02 0.38 -9.32
C GLY A 151 -8.12 -0.71 -10.39
N ASP A 152 -7.91 -0.35 -11.65
CA ASP A 152 -7.99 -1.28 -12.78
C ASP A 152 -6.82 -2.27 -12.76
N ILE A 153 -5.59 -1.80 -12.48
CA ILE A 153 -4.40 -2.65 -12.38
C ILE A 153 -4.60 -3.73 -11.32
N TYR A 154 -5.06 -3.36 -10.12
CA TYR A 154 -5.22 -4.32 -9.03
C TYR A 154 -6.43 -5.25 -9.21
N ALA A 155 -7.47 -4.80 -9.89
CA ALA A 155 -8.58 -5.66 -10.30
C ALA A 155 -8.11 -6.75 -11.28
N LEU A 156 -7.32 -6.36 -12.30
CA LEU A 156 -6.74 -7.31 -13.27
C LEU A 156 -5.79 -8.31 -12.60
N CYS A 157 -4.96 -7.85 -11.67
CA CYS A 157 -4.06 -8.71 -10.89
C CYS A 157 -4.77 -9.55 -9.81
N GLY A 158 -6.07 -9.32 -9.59
CA GLY A 158 -6.88 -10.08 -8.66
C GLY A 158 -6.62 -9.77 -7.17
N TRP A 159 -6.05 -8.60 -6.87
CA TRP A 159 -5.80 -8.16 -5.49
C TRP A 159 -7.07 -7.67 -4.81
N PHE A 160 -7.89 -6.91 -5.52
CA PHE A 160 -9.16 -6.40 -5.04
C PHE A 160 -9.97 -5.83 -6.20
N ALA A 161 -11.28 -5.68 -6.01
CA ALA A 161 -12.12 -4.87 -6.87
C ALA A 161 -12.36 -3.52 -6.20
N THR A 162 -12.05 -2.43 -6.90
CA THR A 162 -12.26 -1.08 -6.38
C THR A 162 -13.72 -0.68 -6.52
N GLU A 163 -14.36 -0.36 -5.39
CA GLU A 163 -15.72 0.20 -5.36
C GLU A 163 -15.67 1.73 -5.51
N SER A 164 -14.71 2.37 -4.81
CA SER A 164 -14.44 3.79 -4.95
C SER A 164 -13.09 4.15 -4.37
N MET A 165 -12.43 5.16 -4.93
CA MET A 165 -11.24 5.78 -4.38
C MET A 165 -11.42 7.30 -4.41
N GLN A 166 -11.28 7.93 -3.26
CA GLN A 166 -11.32 9.38 -3.10
C GLN A 166 -9.97 9.79 -2.49
N VAL A 167 -9.32 10.76 -3.10
CA VAL A 167 -8.00 11.25 -2.66
C VAL A 167 -8.05 12.77 -2.63
N ASP A 168 -7.63 13.34 -1.51
CA ASP A 168 -7.38 14.75 -1.35
C ASP A 168 -5.87 14.97 -1.12
N PRO A 169 -5.14 15.40 -2.16
CA PRO A 169 -3.70 15.58 -2.08
C PRO A 169 -3.30 16.86 -1.31
N VAL A 170 -4.23 17.76 -1.01
CA VAL A 170 -3.94 18.99 -0.25
C VAL A 170 -3.89 18.68 1.25
N THR A 171 -4.82 17.87 1.71
CA THR A 171 -4.95 17.48 3.13
C THR A 171 -4.27 16.14 3.46
N HIS A 172 -3.69 15.48 2.46
CA HIS A 172 -3.08 14.16 2.56
C HIS A 172 -4.06 13.10 3.09
N GLN A 173 -5.28 13.10 2.55
CA GLN A 173 -6.33 12.17 2.95
C GLN A 173 -6.78 11.31 1.79
N ALA A 174 -7.18 10.08 2.10
CA ALA A 174 -7.82 9.21 1.12
C ALA A 174 -8.83 8.28 1.77
N ARG A 175 -9.85 7.91 0.99
CA ARG A 175 -10.84 6.91 1.34
C ARG A 175 -10.91 5.88 0.22
N ILE A 176 -10.65 4.63 0.56
CA ILE A 176 -10.58 3.52 -0.38
C ILE A 176 -11.60 2.48 0.04
N ARG A 177 -12.54 2.15 -0.86
CA ARG A 177 -13.55 1.11 -0.64
C ARG A 177 -13.32 0.00 -1.65
N LEU A 178 -13.20 -1.22 -1.15
CA LEU A 178 -12.86 -2.40 -1.92
C LEU A 178 -13.85 -3.52 -1.64
N SER A 179 -14.10 -4.33 -2.66
CA SER A 179 -14.64 -5.67 -2.53
C SER A 179 -13.62 -6.72 -2.97
N ARG A 180 -13.85 -7.98 -2.58
CA ARG A 180 -13.01 -9.12 -2.98
C ARG A 180 -11.51 -8.94 -2.70
N SER A 181 -11.16 -8.38 -1.54
CA SER A 181 -9.75 -8.17 -1.15
C SER A 181 -8.97 -9.48 -1.03
N LEU A 182 -7.68 -9.45 -1.35
CA LEU A 182 -6.80 -10.61 -1.36
C LEU A 182 -6.72 -11.33 -0.01
N GLU A 183 -6.93 -10.60 1.09
CA GLU A 183 -6.85 -11.12 2.46
C GLU A 183 -8.17 -11.70 2.97
N THR A 184 -9.32 -11.33 2.39
CA THR A 184 -10.65 -11.71 2.93
C THR A 184 -11.59 -12.38 1.93
N TYR A 185 -11.29 -12.34 0.63
CA TYR A 185 -12.13 -12.96 -0.39
C TYR A 185 -12.27 -14.46 -0.16
N GLY A 186 -13.50 -14.96 -0.01
CA GLY A 186 -13.80 -16.38 0.24
C GLY A 186 -13.72 -16.82 1.70
N ILE A 187 -13.37 -15.93 2.62
CA ILE A 187 -13.37 -16.15 4.07
C ILE A 187 -14.09 -15.01 4.81
N GLU A 188 -15.11 -14.45 4.19
CA GLU A 188 -15.92 -13.38 4.77
C GLU A 188 -16.58 -13.83 6.09
N GLY A 189 -16.65 -12.92 7.07
CA GLY A 189 -17.25 -13.18 8.38
C GLY A 189 -16.50 -14.20 9.26
N ARG A 190 -15.21 -14.45 9.00
CA ARG A 190 -14.37 -15.40 9.74
C ARG A 190 -13.48 -14.75 10.81
N PHE A 191 -13.50 -13.43 10.92
CA PHE A 191 -12.67 -12.67 11.86
C PHE A 191 -13.54 -11.84 12.80
N ASP A 192 -13.08 -11.62 14.02
CA ASP A 192 -13.78 -10.78 15.00
C ASP A 192 -13.46 -9.27 14.84
N ALA A 193 -12.44 -8.96 14.04
CA ALA A 193 -11.92 -7.61 13.81
C ALA A 193 -11.50 -7.42 12.33
N PRO A 194 -11.26 -6.18 11.87
CA PRO A 194 -10.66 -5.94 10.56
C PRO A 194 -9.35 -6.72 10.38
N ALA A 195 -9.16 -7.33 9.21
CA ALA A 195 -8.13 -8.36 9.00
C ALA A 195 -7.23 -8.10 7.79
N CYS A 196 -7.45 -7.03 7.01
CA CYS A 196 -6.66 -6.71 5.83
C CYS A 196 -5.42 -5.90 6.18
N HIS A 197 -4.56 -6.42 7.06
CA HIS A 197 -3.41 -5.67 7.58
C HIS A 197 -2.33 -5.45 6.52
N PHE A 198 -2.16 -6.37 5.57
CA PHE A 198 -1.24 -6.16 4.45
C PHE A 198 -1.73 -5.03 3.56
N LEU A 199 -3.01 -5.02 3.15
CA LEU A 199 -3.57 -3.93 2.34
C LEU A 199 -3.61 -2.60 3.10
N ARG A 200 -3.90 -2.62 4.39
CA ARG A 200 -3.82 -1.43 5.24
C ARG A 200 -2.40 -0.84 5.21
N GLY A 201 -1.38 -1.68 5.35
CA GLY A 201 0.03 -1.28 5.21
C GLY A 201 0.36 -0.80 3.81
N TYR A 202 -0.12 -1.52 2.79
CA TYR A 202 0.05 -1.18 1.39
C TYR A 202 -0.43 0.23 1.08
N PHE A 203 -1.65 0.59 1.50
CA PHE A 203 -2.18 1.94 1.29
C PHE A 203 -1.41 2.98 2.10
N ALA A 204 -1.00 2.69 3.33
CA ALA A 204 -0.14 3.61 4.08
C ALA A 204 1.16 3.91 3.31
N GLY A 205 1.89 2.88 2.89
CA GLY A 205 3.13 3.05 2.12
C GLY A 205 2.92 3.76 0.79
N PHE A 206 1.88 3.37 0.05
CA PHE A 206 1.51 3.97 -1.22
C PHE A 206 1.25 5.48 -1.07
N PHE A 207 0.40 5.88 -0.13
CA PHE A 207 0.08 7.30 0.07
C PHE A 207 1.20 8.10 0.73
N ARG A 208 2.10 7.49 1.54
CA ARG A 208 3.33 8.14 2.00
C ARG A 208 4.20 8.60 0.82
N SER A 209 4.35 7.72 -0.18
CA SER A 209 5.09 8.04 -1.40
C SER A 209 4.38 9.06 -2.27
N LEU A 210 3.05 8.99 -2.41
CA LEU A 210 2.29 9.97 -3.20
C LEU A 210 2.25 11.37 -2.58
N PHE A 211 2.12 11.46 -1.26
CA PHE A 211 2.04 12.72 -0.52
C PHE A 211 3.40 13.26 -0.07
N TRP A 212 4.49 12.53 -0.36
CA TRP A 212 5.84 12.83 0.12
C TRP A 212 5.90 13.10 1.64
N SER A 213 5.20 12.28 2.42
CA SER A 213 5.09 12.43 3.87
C SER A 213 5.09 11.08 4.57
N ASP A 214 5.96 10.90 5.57
CA ASP A 214 5.97 9.70 6.42
C ASP A 214 4.91 9.73 7.53
N GLU A 215 4.32 10.90 7.77
CA GLU A 215 3.23 11.14 8.73
C GLU A 215 1.87 10.69 8.19
N VAL A 216 1.83 9.69 7.30
CA VAL A 216 0.60 9.16 6.75
C VAL A 216 0.33 7.80 7.38
N GLU A 217 -0.89 7.65 7.90
CA GLU A 217 -1.40 6.40 8.48
C GLU A 217 -2.62 5.92 7.72
N CYS A 218 -2.86 4.61 7.80
CA CYS A 218 -4.03 3.97 7.21
C CYS A 218 -4.73 3.08 8.24
N GLN A 219 -6.03 3.26 8.37
CA GLN A 219 -6.92 2.47 9.22
C GLN A 219 -7.94 1.72 8.35
N GLU A 220 -8.19 0.44 8.66
CA GLU A 220 -9.30 -0.31 8.06
C GLU A 220 -10.55 -0.13 8.94
N THR A 221 -11.48 0.73 8.51
CA THR A 221 -12.69 1.10 9.27
C THR A 221 -13.83 0.10 9.07
N SER A 222 -13.86 -0.57 7.91
CA SER A 222 -14.83 -1.60 7.56
C SER A 222 -14.12 -2.79 6.93
N CYS A 223 -14.58 -4.01 7.18
CA CYS A 223 -13.92 -5.22 6.67
C CYS A 223 -14.90 -6.35 6.36
N ARG A 224 -14.80 -6.93 5.15
CA ARG A 224 -15.58 -8.13 4.79
C ARG A 224 -15.16 -9.35 5.61
N GLY A 225 -13.91 -9.38 6.08
CA GLY A 225 -13.40 -10.41 6.99
C GLY A 225 -14.20 -10.48 8.31
N LYS A 226 -14.64 -9.34 8.84
CA LYS A 226 -15.52 -9.28 10.03
C LYS A 226 -17.02 -9.38 9.73
N GLY A 227 -17.38 -9.49 8.45
CA GLY A 227 -18.77 -9.61 8.00
C GLY A 227 -19.40 -8.33 7.44
N ASP A 228 -18.65 -7.24 7.28
CA ASP A 228 -19.18 -6.04 6.62
C ASP A 228 -19.37 -6.23 5.11
N LYS A 229 -20.05 -5.26 4.49
CA LYS A 229 -20.32 -5.27 3.03
C LYS A 229 -19.06 -5.05 2.19
N VAL A 230 -18.15 -4.19 2.64
CA VAL A 230 -16.93 -3.78 1.93
C VAL A 230 -15.74 -3.75 2.89
N CYS A 231 -14.53 -3.79 2.34
CA CYS A 231 -13.35 -3.35 3.07
C CYS A 231 -13.19 -1.85 2.82
N GLU A 232 -13.11 -1.04 3.87
CA GLU A 232 -12.90 0.40 3.77
C GLU A 232 -11.64 0.79 4.52
N PHE A 233 -10.81 1.58 3.83
CA PHE A 233 -9.57 2.12 4.35
C PHE A 233 -9.65 3.64 4.35
N VAL A 234 -9.25 4.24 5.47
CA VAL A 234 -9.15 5.68 5.66
C VAL A 234 -7.69 6.01 5.89
N VAL A 235 -7.17 6.91 5.06
CA VAL A 235 -5.82 7.43 5.10
C VAL A 235 -5.87 8.85 5.61
N THR A 236 -5.07 9.14 6.62
CA THR A 236 -5.01 10.44 7.27
C THR A 236 -3.57 10.83 7.57
N ASN A 237 -3.34 12.13 7.67
CA ASN A 237 -2.11 12.67 8.24
C ASN A 237 -2.12 12.48 9.78
N SER A 238 -1.11 11.81 10.32
CA SER A 238 -0.87 11.65 11.77
C SER A 238 -0.27 12.89 12.40
N ALA A 239 0.38 13.74 11.62
CA ALA A 239 0.56 15.13 11.99
C ALA A 239 -0.81 15.80 11.81
N GLY A 240 -1.54 15.98 12.92
CA GLY A 240 -2.79 16.76 12.89
C GLY A 240 -2.60 18.15 12.26
N PRO A 241 -3.70 18.88 11.99
CA PRO A 241 -3.59 20.27 11.55
C PRO A 241 -2.77 21.15 12.52
#